data_AF-A0A2V9JTS4-F1
#
_entry.id   AF-A0A2V9JTS4-F1
#
_cell.length_a   1.000
_cell.length_b   1.000
_cell.length_c   1.000
_cell.angle_alpha   90.00
_cell.angle_beta   90.00
_cell.angle_gamma   90.00
#
_symmetry.space_group_name_H-M   'P 1'
#
loop_
_entity.id
_entity.type
_entity.pdbx_description
1 polymer ?
#
loop_
_entity_poly.entity_id
_entity_poly.type
_entity_poly.pdbx_seq_one_letter_code
_entity_poly.pdbx_strand_id
1 'polypeptide(L)'
;MSWFARLIYRALVWKERQRAQRARSLTEREEGRAAHLQTGERGESLAYWFLRQAGYTIVARNRRRRAGGGELDLVGWDGPVLAFVEVKTRTSAEAGPPEAALRSDQQKRIVRAAKEFLRRQRRTAVNYRFDVVSVSWDPEAGYKVRLIKDAFKG
;
A
#
# COMPACT_ATOMS: atom_id res chain seq x y z
N MET A 1 -1.24 21.12 -4.19
CA MET A 1 -1.55 19.69 -4.46
C MET A 1 -2.45 19.16 -3.35
N SER A 2 -3.58 18.46 -3.52
CA SER A 2 -4.49 18.20 -4.64
C SER A 2 -5.89 18.01 -4.00
N TRP A 3 -6.75 19.03 -4.02
CA TRP A 3 -8.13 18.94 -3.50
C TRP A 3 -8.90 17.76 -4.13
N PHE A 4 -8.61 17.49 -5.40
CA PHE A 4 -9.11 16.35 -6.15
C PHE A 4 -8.71 14.99 -5.52
N ALA A 5 -7.46 14.83 -5.08
CA ALA A 5 -7.04 13.58 -4.42
C ALA A 5 -7.80 13.35 -3.10
N ARG A 6 -8.06 14.41 -2.32
CA ARG A 6 -8.87 14.34 -1.10
C ARG A 6 -10.33 13.96 -1.42
N LEU A 7 -10.91 14.55 -2.47
CA LEU A 7 -12.26 14.23 -2.91
C LEU A 7 -12.39 12.77 -3.33
N ILE A 8 -11.47 12.29 -4.17
CA ILE A 8 -11.45 10.89 -4.63
C ILE A 8 -11.21 9.94 -3.46
N TYR A 9 -10.30 10.24 -2.55
CA TYR A 9 -10.09 9.42 -1.35
C TYR A 9 -11.36 9.31 -0.51
N ARG A 10 -12.04 10.44 -0.23
CA ARG A 10 -13.31 10.45 0.51
C ARG A 10 -14.41 9.66 -0.20
N ALA A 11 -14.53 9.80 -1.52
CA ALA A 11 -15.50 9.06 -2.32
C ALA A 11 -15.22 7.55 -2.31
N LEU A 12 -13.96 7.14 -2.41
CA LEU A 12 -13.54 5.73 -2.33
C LEU A 12 -13.85 5.14 -0.95
N VAL A 13 -13.47 5.83 0.13
CA VAL A 13 -13.77 5.39 1.50
C VAL A 13 -15.29 5.26 1.70
N TRP A 14 -16.07 6.20 1.19
CA TRP A 14 -17.53 6.14 1.27
C TRP A 14 -18.12 4.95 0.48
N LYS A 15 -17.67 4.72 -0.76
CA LYS A 15 -18.12 3.60 -1.59
C LYS A 15 -17.81 2.24 -0.96
N GLU A 16 -16.62 2.09 -0.38
CA GLU A 16 -16.24 0.84 0.26
C GLU A 16 -16.98 0.59 1.58
N ARG A 17 -17.32 1.66 2.35
CA ARG A 17 -18.23 1.54 3.52
C ARG A 17 -19.58 0.95 3.15
N GLN A 18 -20.17 1.37 2.04
CA GLN A 18 -21.48 0.87 1.55
C GLN A 18 -21.44 -0.61 1.13
N ARG A 19 -20.30 -1.06 0.58
CA ARG A 19 -20.11 -2.45 0.15
C ARG A 19 -19.89 -3.40 1.32
N ALA A 20 -19.12 -2.97 2.32
CA ALA A 20 -18.90 -3.75 3.54
C ALA A 20 -20.22 -4.05 4.28
N GLN A 21 -21.19 -3.13 4.22
CA GLN A 21 -22.53 -3.35 4.78
C GLN A 21 -23.35 -4.42 4.02
N ARG A 22 -23.10 -4.61 2.72
CA ARG A 22 -23.80 -5.60 1.86
C ARG A 22 -23.17 -7.00 1.88
N ALA A 23 -21.89 -7.13 2.24
CA ALA A 23 -21.16 -8.40 2.23
C ALA A 23 -21.44 -9.31 3.44
N ARG A 24 -22.36 -8.95 4.35
CA ARG A 24 -22.70 -9.73 5.56
C ARG A 24 -23.51 -11.02 5.29
N SER A 25 -23.67 -11.48 4.04
CA SER A 25 -24.67 -12.51 3.71
C SER A 25 -24.25 -13.65 2.78
N LEU A 26 -22.97 -13.95 2.56
CA LEU A 26 -22.56 -15.09 1.72
C LEU A 26 -21.33 -15.83 2.29
N THR A 27 -21.14 -17.08 1.85
CA THR A 27 -20.45 -18.18 2.57
C THR A 27 -18.92 -18.18 2.46
N GLU A 28 -18.26 -18.54 3.57
CA GLU A 28 -16.95 -18.03 4.02
C GLU A 28 -15.66 -18.50 3.30
N ARG A 29 -15.67 -19.57 2.48
CA ARG A 29 -14.41 -20.23 2.05
C ARG A 29 -13.94 -19.92 0.62
N GLU A 30 -14.82 -19.95 -0.38
CA GLU A 30 -14.46 -19.60 -1.77
C GLU A 30 -14.47 -18.07 -2.00
N GLU A 31 -15.37 -17.37 -1.31
CA GLU A 31 -15.35 -15.91 -1.21
C GLU A 31 -14.07 -15.41 -0.57
N GLY A 32 -13.51 -16.11 0.42
CA GLY A 32 -12.32 -15.68 1.15
C GLY A 32 -11.11 -15.38 0.26
N ARG A 33 -10.83 -16.19 -0.76
CA ARG A 33 -9.64 -16.01 -1.62
C ARG A 33 -9.85 -14.93 -2.70
N ALA A 34 -11.02 -14.89 -3.33
CA ALA A 34 -11.38 -13.86 -4.29
C ALA A 34 -11.61 -12.49 -3.63
N ALA A 35 -12.21 -12.47 -2.44
CA ALA A 35 -12.36 -11.29 -1.60
C ALA A 35 -11.00 -10.82 -1.07
N HIS A 36 -10.08 -11.71 -0.69
CA HIS A 36 -8.72 -11.32 -0.28
C HIS A 36 -7.92 -10.71 -1.45
N LEU A 37 -8.03 -11.24 -2.67
CA LEU A 37 -7.39 -10.66 -3.86
C LEU A 37 -8.01 -9.29 -4.23
N GLN A 38 -9.34 -9.16 -4.18
CA GLN A 38 -10.01 -7.85 -4.33
C GLN A 38 -9.65 -6.88 -3.21
N THR A 39 -9.41 -7.36 -2.00
CA THR A 39 -8.98 -6.57 -0.84
C THR A 39 -7.57 -6.04 -1.04
N GLY A 40 -6.66 -6.82 -1.66
CA GLY A 40 -5.31 -6.39 -2.04
C GLY A 40 -5.31 -5.18 -2.98
N GLU A 41 -5.95 -5.29 -4.15
CA GLU A 41 -5.99 -4.20 -5.14
C GLU A 41 -6.72 -2.94 -4.64
N ARG A 42 -7.75 -3.13 -3.82
CA ARG A 42 -8.47 -2.03 -3.15
C ARG A 42 -7.61 -1.35 -2.10
N GLY A 43 -6.87 -2.12 -1.31
CA GLY A 43 -5.93 -1.61 -0.32
C GLY A 43 -4.83 -0.78 -0.96
N GLU A 44 -4.22 -1.27 -2.06
CA GLU A 44 -3.27 -0.50 -2.86
C GLU A 44 -3.87 0.79 -3.41
N SER A 45 -5.11 0.76 -3.88
CA SER A 45 -5.78 1.94 -4.43
C SER A 45 -6.05 2.98 -3.33
N LEU A 46 -6.50 2.55 -2.16
CA LEU A 46 -6.66 3.42 -0.98
C LEU A 46 -5.32 3.99 -0.53
N ALA A 47 -4.27 3.17 -0.48
CA ALA A 47 -2.91 3.61 -0.15
C ALA A 47 -2.39 4.64 -1.15
N TYR A 48 -2.58 4.43 -2.46
CA TYR A 48 -2.21 5.37 -3.50
C TYR A 48 -2.84 6.75 -3.26
N TRP A 49 -4.16 6.81 -3.06
CA TRP A 49 -4.86 8.08 -2.86
C TRP A 49 -4.53 8.73 -1.51
N PHE A 50 -4.36 7.92 -0.46
CA PHE A 50 -3.90 8.39 0.85
C PHE A 50 -2.53 9.07 0.75
N LEU A 51 -1.55 8.44 0.09
CA LEU A 51 -0.21 9.00 -0.09
C LEU A 51 -0.24 10.29 -0.92
N ARG A 52 -1.04 10.33 -1.99
CA ARG A 52 -1.23 11.56 -2.77
C ARG A 52 -1.84 12.69 -1.97
N GLN A 53 -2.81 12.38 -1.11
CA GLN A 53 -3.36 13.34 -0.16
C GLN A 53 -2.30 13.80 0.86
N ALA A 54 -1.39 12.92 1.28
CA ALA A 54 -0.27 13.22 2.15
C ALA A 54 0.89 13.97 1.47
N GLY A 55 0.77 14.32 0.18
CA GLY A 55 1.74 15.13 -0.56
C GLY A 55 2.69 14.34 -1.45
N TYR A 56 2.57 13.02 -1.50
CA TYR A 56 3.44 12.20 -2.34
C TYR A 56 3.13 12.38 -3.82
N THR A 57 4.18 12.46 -4.63
CA THR A 57 4.09 12.33 -6.09
C THR A 57 4.41 10.89 -6.48
N ILE A 58 3.38 10.07 -6.69
CA ILE A 58 3.55 8.67 -7.09
C ILE A 58 4.03 8.59 -8.55
N VAL A 59 5.15 7.89 -8.76
CA VAL A 59 5.81 7.73 -10.06
C VAL A 59 5.77 6.30 -10.60
N ALA A 60 5.42 5.31 -9.78
CA ALA A 60 5.16 3.95 -10.24
C ALA A 60 4.18 3.20 -9.31
N ARG A 61 3.44 2.26 -9.87
CA ARG A 61 2.55 1.31 -9.17
C ARG A 61 2.74 -0.11 -9.72
N ASN A 62 2.58 -1.12 -8.86
CA ASN A 62 2.55 -2.56 -9.16
C ASN A 62 3.66 -3.00 -10.12
N ARG A 63 4.90 -2.60 -9.78
CA ARG A 63 6.04 -2.85 -10.66
C ARG A 63 6.55 -4.27 -10.44
N ARG A 64 5.96 -5.22 -11.17
CA ARG A 64 6.39 -6.61 -11.18
C ARG A 64 7.70 -6.77 -11.96
N ARG A 65 8.62 -7.59 -11.43
CA ARG A 65 9.74 -8.11 -12.22
C ARG A 65 9.23 -9.07 -13.29
N ARG A 66 9.81 -8.99 -14.50
CA ARG A 66 9.61 -10.00 -15.55
C ARG A 66 10.21 -11.39 -15.19
N ALA A 67 11.09 -11.46 -14.19
CA ALA A 67 11.84 -12.67 -13.81
C ALA A 67 11.73 -13.02 -12.31
N GLY A 68 10.57 -12.83 -11.67
CA GLY A 68 10.26 -13.40 -10.35
C GLY A 68 10.98 -12.84 -9.10
N GLY A 69 11.90 -11.88 -9.23
CA GLY A 69 12.76 -11.41 -8.13
C GLY A 69 12.21 -10.33 -7.19
N GLY A 70 10.88 -10.14 -7.10
CA GLY A 70 10.23 -9.15 -6.22
C GLY A 70 9.34 -8.14 -6.94
N GLU A 71 8.33 -7.62 -6.22
CA GLU A 71 7.38 -6.60 -6.69
C GLU A 71 7.53 -5.37 -5.77
N LEU A 72 7.38 -4.17 -6.34
CA LEU A 72 7.20 -2.92 -5.59
C LEU A 72 5.76 -2.46 -5.78
N ASP A 73 5.03 -2.26 -4.69
CA ASP A 73 3.63 -1.85 -4.77
C ASP A 73 3.53 -0.40 -5.24
N LEU A 74 4.21 0.52 -4.57
CA LEU A 74 4.21 1.94 -4.93
C LEU A 74 5.60 2.55 -4.83
N VAL A 75 5.91 3.48 -5.73
CA VAL A 75 7.11 4.32 -5.66
C VAL A 75 6.69 5.77 -5.85
N GLY A 76 7.12 6.66 -4.97
CA GLY A 76 6.74 8.07 -5.04
C GLY A 76 7.71 9.00 -4.33
N TRP A 77 7.70 10.26 -4.74
CA TRP A 77 8.48 11.33 -4.10
C TRP A 77 7.72 11.92 -2.92
N ASP A 78 8.36 11.97 -1.76
CA ASP A 78 7.98 12.76 -0.60
C ASP A 78 9.00 13.89 -0.45
N GLY A 79 8.69 15.04 -1.05
CA GLY A 79 9.68 16.11 -1.25
C GLY A 79 10.90 15.60 -2.04
N PRO A 80 12.14 15.76 -1.54
CA PRO A 80 13.35 15.31 -2.22
C PRO A 80 13.67 13.82 -2.01
N VAL A 81 12.86 13.08 -1.25
CA VAL A 81 13.13 11.68 -0.91
C VAL A 81 12.25 10.76 -1.75
N LEU A 82 12.87 9.77 -2.40
CA LEU A 82 12.16 8.71 -3.12
C LEU A 82 11.73 7.62 -2.13
N ALA A 83 10.44 7.48 -1.89
CA ALA A 83 9.90 6.42 -1.06
C ALA A 83 9.55 5.19 -1.90
N PHE A 84 10.07 4.04 -1.48
CA PHE A 84 9.62 2.72 -1.90
C PHE A 84 8.61 2.22 -0.87
N VAL A 85 7.35 2.05 -1.26
CA VAL A 85 6.27 1.82 -0.32
C VAL A 85 5.68 0.43 -0.53
N GLU A 86 5.68 -0.37 0.53
CA GLU A 86 4.91 -1.62 0.60
C GLU A 86 3.51 -1.32 1.17
N VAL A 87 2.48 -1.92 0.58
CA VAL A 87 1.10 -1.83 1.05
C VAL A 87 0.69 -3.15 1.70
N LYS A 88 0.26 -3.09 2.96
CA LYS A 88 -0.31 -4.24 3.67
C LYS A 88 -1.78 -4.02 3.95
N THR A 89 -2.62 -4.84 3.33
CA THR A 89 -4.05 -4.87 3.60
C THR A 89 -4.37 -5.95 4.63
N ARG A 90 -5.14 -5.62 5.67
CA ARG A 90 -5.55 -6.55 6.72
C ARG A 90 -7.07 -6.60 6.84
N THR A 91 -7.59 -7.77 7.17
CA THR A 91 -9.00 -7.95 7.56
C THR A 91 -9.18 -7.65 9.05
N SER A 92 -10.42 -7.43 9.49
CA SER A 92 -10.75 -7.08 10.88
C SER A 92 -10.31 -8.14 11.91
N ALA A 93 -10.25 -9.41 11.53
CA ALA A 93 -9.77 -10.52 12.38
C ALA A 93 -8.25 -10.50 12.61
N GLU A 94 -7.48 -9.81 11.75
CA GLU A 94 -6.02 -9.65 11.85
C GLU A 94 -5.63 -8.30 12.46
N ALA A 95 -6.61 -7.51 12.90
CA ALA A 95 -6.44 -6.17 13.46
C ALA A 95 -6.02 -6.20 14.94
N GLY A 96 -5.00 -7.00 15.27
CA GLY A 96 -4.16 -6.81 16.47
C GLY A 96 -2.85 -6.10 16.10
N PRO A 97 -1.98 -5.73 17.06
CA PRO A 97 -0.70 -5.09 16.73
C PRO A 97 0.37 -6.13 16.39
N PRO A 98 0.83 -6.18 15.12
CA PRO A 98 2.24 -6.37 14.84
C PRO A 98 2.71 -5.06 14.22
N GLU A 99 3.45 -4.30 15.02
CA GLU A 99 4.00 -3.01 14.64
C GLU A 99 4.95 -3.17 13.47
N ALA A 100 4.38 -3.12 12.27
CA ALA A 100 4.97 -2.70 11.00
C ALA A 100 6.24 -3.37 10.50
N ALA A 101 6.80 -4.34 11.23
CA ALA A 101 7.98 -5.04 10.81
C ALA A 101 7.61 -5.92 9.61
N LEU A 102 8.01 -5.47 8.43
CA LEU A 102 8.19 -6.37 7.30
C LEU A 102 9.12 -7.49 7.77
N ARG A 103 8.76 -8.74 7.46
CA ARG A 103 9.66 -9.84 7.75
C ARG A 103 10.96 -9.64 6.98
N SER A 104 12.06 -10.20 7.49
CA SER A 104 13.40 -10.02 6.89
C SER A 104 13.48 -10.46 5.42
N ASP A 105 12.72 -11.48 5.03
CA ASP A 105 12.59 -11.92 3.64
C ASP A 105 11.86 -10.89 2.76
N GLN A 106 10.80 -10.27 3.28
CA GLN A 106 10.09 -9.19 2.60
C GLN A 106 10.99 -7.96 2.41
N GLN A 107 11.71 -7.55 3.45
CA GLN A 107 12.66 -6.43 3.38
C GLN A 107 13.72 -6.68 2.29
N LYS A 108 14.38 -7.85 2.30
CA LYS A 108 15.39 -8.21 1.29
C LYS A 108 14.84 -8.15 -0.14
N ARG A 109 13.60 -8.61 -0.36
CA ARG A 109 12.92 -8.55 -1.67
C ARG A 109 12.69 -7.11 -2.12
N ILE A 110 12.16 -6.26 -1.23
CA ILE A 110 11.86 -4.86 -1.52
C ILE A 110 13.15 -4.08 -1.82
N VAL A 111 14.20 -4.29 -1.02
CA VAL A 111 15.53 -3.68 -1.23
C VAL A 111 16.09 -4.04 -2.60
N ARG A 112 16.03 -5.32 -2.97
CA ARG A 112 16.49 -5.78 -4.28
C ARG A 112 15.71 -5.13 -5.42
N ALA A 113 14.39 -5.03 -5.29
CA ALA A 113 13.53 -4.41 -6.29
C ALA A 113 13.79 -2.89 -6.39
N ALA A 114 14.02 -2.20 -5.27
CA ALA A 114 14.38 -0.79 -5.23
C ALA A 114 15.73 -0.50 -5.91
N LYS A 115 16.77 -1.29 -5.60
CA LYS A 115 18.08 -1.18 -6.26
C LYS A 115 17.99 -1.33 -7.78
N GLU A 116 17.19 -2.28 -8.25
CA GLU A 116 16.94 -2.44 -9.68
C GLU A 116 16.14 -1.30 -10.29
N PHE A 117 15.12 -0.80 -9.58
CA PHE A 117 14.35 0.37 -10.00
C PHE A 117 15.30 1.56 -10.25
N LEU A 118 16.17 1.87 -9.28
CA LEU A 118 17.16 2.95 -9.38
C LEU A 118 18.11 2.73 -10.56
N ARG A 119 18.66 1.52 -10.71
CA ARG A 119 19.54 1.16 -11.83
C ARG A 119 18.87 1.39 -13.19
N ARG A 120 17.61 0.94 -13.35
CA ARG A 120 16.84 1.14 -14.59
C ARG A 120 16.54 2.60 -14.88
N GLN A 121 16.36 3.41 -13.84
CA GLN A 121 16.15 4.85 -13.97
C GLN A 121 17.46 5.62 -14.16
N ARG A 122 18.62 4.95 -14.18
CA ARG A 122 19.97 5.57 -14.21
C ARG A 122 20.15 6.62 -13.11
N ARG A 123 19.53 6.39 -11.95
CA ARG A 123 19.58 7.28 -10.77
C ARG A 123 20.58 6.73 -9.76
N THR A 124 21.71 7.41 -9.60
CA THR A 124 22.81 6.96 -8.71
C THR A 124 22.94 7.77 -7.43
N ALA A 125 22.40 9.00 -7.38
CA ALA A 125 22.46 9.91 -6.23
C ALA A 125 21.06 10.35 -5.77
N VAL A 126 20.20 9.40 -5.41
CA VAL A 126 18.85 9.68 -4.91
C VAL A 126 18.75 9.25 -3.47
N ASN A 127 18.39 10.20 -2.59
CA ASN A 127 17.97 9.86 -1.25
C ASN A 127 16.68 9.05 -1.33
N TYR A 128 16.69 7.84 -0.80
CA TYR A 128 15.52 6.98 -0.77
C TYR A 128 15.32 6.38 0.61
N ARG A 129 14.08 5.96 0.87
CA ARG A 129 13.71 5.22 2.08
C ARG A 129 12.62 4.19 1.77
N PHE A 130 12.36 3.34 2.75
CA PHE A 130 11.30 2.34 2.65
C PHE A 130 10.16 2.70 3.60
N ASP A 131 8.97 2.88 3.05
CA ASP A 131 7.77 3.19 3.83
C ASP A 131 6.83 1.96 3.82
N VAL A 132 5.98 1.87 4.83
CA VAL A 132 4.89 0.87 4.88
C VAL A 132 3.57 1.61 5.04
N VAL A 133 2.59 1.28 4.20
CA VAL A 133 1.20 1.69 4.38
C VAL A 133 0.38 0.48 4.80
N SER A 134 -0.23 0.56 5.97
CA SER A 134 -1.22 -0.43 6.41
C SER A 134 -2.62 0.08 6.13
N VAL A 135 -3.44 -0.76 5.50
CA VAL A 135 -4.86 -0.52 5.28
C VAL A 135 -5.63 -1.60 6.03
N SER A 136 -6.44 -1.21 6.99
CA SER A 136 -7.36 -2.11 7.69
C SER A 136 -8.78 -1.59 7.61
N TRP A 137 -9.74 -2.49 7.77
CA TRP A 137 -11.15 -2.15 7.86
C TRP A 137 -11.65 -2.35 9.28
N ASP A 138 -12.31 -1.31 9.79
CA ASP A 138 -13.01 -1.30 11.06
C ASP A 138 -14.52 -1.19 10.78
N PRO A 139 -15.36 -2.10 11.33
CA PRO A 139 -16.80 -2.05 11.11
C PRO A 139 -17.48 -0.74 11.54
N GLU A 140 -16.96 -0.06 12.55
CA GLU A 140 -17.56 1.13 13.15
C GLU A 140 -16.92 2.42 12.61
N ALA A 141 -15.59 2.44 12.51
CA ALA A 141 -14.82 3.60 12.05
C ALA A 141 -14.57 3.60 10.52
N GLY A 142 -14.80 2.50 9.83
CA GLY A 142 -14.49 2.31 8.40
C GLY A 142 -13.00 2.03 8.15
N TYR A 143 -12.51 2.37 6.96
CA TYR A 143 -11.10 2.14 6.62
C TYR A 143 -10.16 2.99 7.48
N LYS A 144 -9.19 2.33 8.09
CA LYS A 144 -8.06 2.96 8.79
C LYS A 144 -6.82 2.76 7.91
N VAL A 145 -6.20 3.87 7.53
CA VAL A 145 -4.94 3.87 6.77
C VAL A 145 -3.85 4.49 7.63
N ARG A 146 -2.75 3.77 7.82
CA ARG A 146 -1.58 4.23 8.58
C ARG A 146 -0.34 4.20 7.70
N LEU A 147 0.40 5.30 7.68
CA LEU A 147 1.71 5.39 7.03
C LEU A 147 2.79 5.37 8.10
N ILE A 148 3.79 4.53 7.86
CA ILE A 148 5.02 4.47 8.65
C ILE A 148 6.16 4.77 7.68
N LYS A 149 6.74 5.97 7.86
CA LYS A 149 7.90 6.40 7.08
C LYS A 149 9.15 5.73 7.64
N ASP A 150 10.11 5.42 6.77
CA ASP A 150 11.40 4.83 7.17
C ASP A 150 11.22 3.55 8.02
N ALA A 151 10.30 2.70 7.59
CA ALA A 151 9.86 1.51 8.32
C ALA A 151 10.99 0.49 8.52
N PHE A 152 12.01 0.48 7.67
CA PHE A 152 13.21 -0.34 7.81
C PHE A 152 14.38 0.19 6.96
N LYS A 153 15.59 -0.29 7.24
CA LYS A 153 16.83 0.02 6.50
C LYS A 153 17.16 -1.06 5.47
N GLY A 154 17.82 -0.69 4.36
CA GLY A 154 18.09 -1.61 3.24
C GLY A 154 19.41 -1.36 2.51
#